data_AF-A0ABD1NCH3-F1
#
_entry.id   AF-A0ABD1NCH3-F1
#
_cell.length_a   1.000
_cell.length_b   1.000
_cell.length_c   1.000
_cell.angle_alpha   90.00
_cell.angle_beta   90.00
_cell.angle_gamma   90.00
#
_symmetry.space_group_name_H-M   'P 1'
#
loop_
_entity.id
_entity.type
_entity.pdbx_description
1 polymer ?
#
loop_
_entity_poly.entity_id
_entity_poly.type
_entity_poly.pdbx_seq_one_letter_code
_entity_poly.pdbx_strand_id
1 'polypeptide(L)'
;MKAGSMIFSLLHVPGCRIQSLTNFWGETFNNFSNTCGNNSGIRRLSSRIYGLQGGNRKKWTRPITTNTEGNRSTTSKSIKHEIVNETILASSTVNVNKTQLAQFQEIEYCDLQQEIAQNKNLSSLVTVIVFDIETTGFSRENERIIEIALRDLQGGENSTFQTLVNPQCKVPNSHIHGITTQMVNKPGVPRMVDLIPILLKYVRTREKPGGYVLLVAHNARCFDVPFIINELRRYSMEIPPNWLFLDTLPLARELMKSGGTELSSTSLAALRDLYRIKVDGSAHRAMVDVDTLSLILPRLTFDLKLTLSGLVKKSFTESDITYSKKKKN
;
A
#
# COMPACT_ATOMS: atom_id res chain seq x y z
N MET A 1 -10.48 20.61 -36.16
CA MET A 1 -10.86 20.39 -34.75
C MET A 1 -10.28 19.04 -34.33
N LYS A 2 -9.25 19.02 -33.48
CA LYS A 2 -8.59 17.77 -33.05
C LYS A 2 -9.30 17.25 -31.80
N ALA A 3 -9.86 16.04 -31.87
CA ALA A 3 -10.43 15.34 -30.74
C ALA A 3 -9.34 15.06 -29.70
N GLY A 4 -9.47 15.62 -28.50
CA GLY A 4 -8.63 15.24 -27.37
C GLY A 4 -8.98 13.80 -26.97
N SER A 5 -7.97 12.94 -26.88
CA SER A 5 -8.09 11.60 -26.34
C SER A 5 -8.71 11.70 -24.93
N MET A 6 -9.94 11.18 -24.72
CA MET A 6 -10.51 11.21 -23.37
C MET A 6 -9.69 10.30 -22.46
N ILE A 7 -9.51 10.72 -21.20
CA ILE A 7 -8.67 10.02 -20.22
C ILE A 7 -9.16 8.58 -19.96
N PHE A 8 -10.46 8.31 -20.18
CA PHE A 8 -11.12 7.06 -19.81
C PHE A 8 -12.00 6.46 -20.91
N SER A 9 -11.89 6.92 -22.17
CA SER A 9 -12.81 6.52 -23.27
C SER A 9 -12.73 5.06 -23.73
N LEU A 10 -11.93 4.21 -23.06
CA LEU A 10 -11.85 2.78 -23.32
C LEU A 10 -12.25 1.91 -22.11
N LEU A 11 -12.67 2.50 -20.99
CA LEU A 11 -13.12 1.74 -19.82
C LEU A 11 -14.61 1.38 -19.96
N HIS A 12 -14.90 0.38 -20.79
CA HIS A 12 -16.11 -0.40 -20.57
C HIS A 12 -15.94 -1.11 -19.23
N VAL A 13 -16.68 -0.68 -18.20
CA VAL A 13 -16.80 -1.40 -16.92
C VAL A 13 -17.49 -2.72 -17.23
N PRO A 14 -16.80 -3.88 -17.25
CA PRO A 14 -17.49 -5.15 -17.37
C PRO A 14 -18.16 -5.40 -16.02
N GLY A 15 -19.45 -5.75 -16.02
CA GLY A 15 -20.12 -6.21 -14.82
C GLY A 15 -19.45 -7.48 -14.29
N CYS A 16 -18.48 -7.33 -13.39
CA CYS A 16 -17.81 -8.45 -12.74
C CYS A 16 -18.55 -8.83 -11.46
N ARG A 17 -18.79 -10.13 -11.30
CA ARG A 17 -19.38 -10.74 -10.11
C ARG A 17 -18.56 -10.41 -8.87
N ILE A 18 -19.26 -10.01 -7.81
CA ILE A 18 -18.74 -9.95 -6.44
C ILE A 18 -18.35 -11.37 -6.04
N GLN A 19 -17.05 -11.65 -5.90
CA GLN A 19 -16.57 -12.83 -5.19
C GLN A 19 -16.05 -12.36 -3.83
N SER A 20 -16.77 -12.72 -2.77
CA SER A 20 -16.20 -12.64 -1.42
C SER A 20 -15.11 -13.69 -1.31
N LEU A 21 -13.86 -13.26 -1.12
CA LEU A 21 -12.75 -14.14 -0.77
C LEU A 21 -12.90 -14.59 0.70
N THR A 22 -13.88 -15.45 0.95
CA THR A 22 -13.84 -16.34 2.12
C THR A 22 -13.28 -17.67 1.65
N ASN A 23 -12.06 -17.96 2.10
CA ASN A 23 -11.30 -19.22 1.95
C ASN A 23 -10.40 -19.30 0.69
N PHE A 24 -9.25 -18.63 0.74
CA PHE A 24 -8.06 -19.12 0.02
C PHE A 24 -6.81 -18.82 0.86
N TRP A 25 -6.65 -19.55 1.97
CA TRP A 25 -5.43 -19.57 2.78
C TRP A 25 -5.05 -21.02 3.02
N GLY A 26 -4.15 -21.51 2.20
CA GLY A 26 -3.55 -22.83 2.28
C GLY A 26 -2.77 -23.03 1.00
N GLU A 27 -1.46 -23.24 1.11
CA GLU A 27 -0.54 -23.53 -0.01
C GLU A 27 -0.01 -22.30 -0.79
N THR A 28 0.78 -21.45 -0.13
CA THR A 28 2.11 -20.99 -0.61
C THR A 28 2.72 -20.02 0.38
N PHE A 29 2.99 -20.51 1.59
CA PHE A 29 3.96 -19.88 2.48
C PHE A 29 5.06 -20.90 2.72
N ASN A 30 6.12 -20.82 1.92
CA ASN A 30 7.44 -21.26 2.32
C ASN A 30 8.50 -20.49 1.52
N ASN A 31 9.53 -20.07 2.23
CA ASN A 31 10.76 -19.42 1.80
C ASN A 31 10.69 -17.91 1.55
N PHE A 32 10.81 -17.14 2.63
CA PHE A 32 11.91 -16.17 2.73
C PHE A 32 12.36 -16.10 4.20
N SER A 33 13.42 -16.86 4.50
CA SER A 33 14.16 -16.72 5.75
C SER A 33 15.10 -15.52 5.65
N ASN A 34 14.96 -14.60 6.61
CA ASN A 34 15.96 -13.59 6.93
C ASN A 34 17.30 -14.27 7.25
N THR A 35 18.35 -13.94 6.49
CA THR A 35 19.73 -14.14 6.94
C THR A 35 20.12 -12.97 7.85
N CYS A 36 19.94 -13.17 9.15
CA CYS A 36 20.78 -12.52 10.14
C CYS A 36 21.19 -13.60 11.15
N GLY A 37 22.42 -14.07 11.01
CA GLY A 37 22.99 -15.09 11.86
C GLY A 37 23.21 -14.54 13.26
N ASN A 38 22.75 -15.28 14.26
CA ASN A 38 23.41 -15.32 15.55
C ASN A 38 23.22 -16.70 16.18
N ASN A 39 24.36 -17.32 16.47
CA ASN A 39 24.49 -18.58 17.17
C ASN A 39 23.79 -18.53 18.53
N SER A 40 22.84 -19.43 18.75
CA SER A 40 22.57 -19.95 20.08
C SER A 40 21.99 -21.36 19.96
N GLY A 41 22.68 -22.32 20.59
CA GLY A 41 22.45 -23.74 20.44
C GLY A 41 21.08 -24.18 20.94
N ILE A 42 20.34 -24.87 20.08
CA ILE A 42 19.08 -25.52 20.44
C ILE A 42 19.39 -26.80 21.21
N ARG A 43 19.14 -26.76 22.51
CA ARG A 43 18.98 -27.94 23.36
C ARG A 43 17.68 -28.63 22.94
N ARG A 44 17.78 -29.73 22.19
CA ARG A 44 16.64 -30.60 21.84
C ARG A 44 15.99 -31.14 23.12
N LEU A 45 14.82 -30.63 23.49
CA LEU A 45 13.87 -31.36 24.35
C LEU A 45 13.11 -32.34 23.45
N SER A 46 13.42 -33.63 23.59
CA SER A 46 12.60 -34.71 23.06
C SER A 46 11.39 -34.94 23.98
N SER A 47 10.19 -34.92 23.41
CA SER A 47 8.96 -35.37 24.05
C SER A 47 9.04 -36.86 24.39
N ARG A 48 8.75 -37.20 25.66
CA ARG A 48 8.60 -38.57 26.15
C ARG A 48 7.26 -39.13 25.67
N ILE A 49 7.31 -40.22 24.91
CA ILE A 49 6.22 -41.18 24.78
C ILE A 49 6.49 -42.30 25.79
N TYR A 50 5.51 -42.61 26.63
CA TYR A 50 5.57 -43.74 27.56
C TYR A 50 5.37 -45.06 26.79
N GLY A 51 6.30 -45.99 26.95
CA GLY A 51 6.19 -47.38 26.51
C GLY A 51 7.03 -48.26 27.44
N LEU A 52 6.40 -49.30 27.98
CA LEU A 52 6.95 -50.22 28.97
C LEU A 52 8.15 -51.06 28.45
N GLN A 53 8.95 -51.49 29.44
CA GLN A 53 9.67 -52.79 29.51
C GLN A 53 11.16 -52.83 29.12
N GLY A 54 12.00 -52.93 30.17
CA GLY A 54 13.06 -53.95 30.29
C GLY A 54 14.39 -53.75 29.53
N GLY A 55 15.50 -53.73 30.25
CA GLY A 55 16.77 -54.25 29.72
C GLY A 55 18.01 -53.36 29.84
N ASN A 56 18.87 -53.75 30.77
CA ASN A 56 20.24 -53.29 31.01
C ASN A 56 21.19 -53.27 29.78
N ARG A 57 22.05 -52.23 29.71
CA ARG A 57 23.55 -52.24 29.64
C ARG A 57 24.26 -51.46 28.51
N LYS A 58 25.26 -50.68 28.99
CA LYS A 58 26.64 -50.41 28.49
C LYS A 58 26.87 -49.34 27.41
N LYS A 59 27.56 -48.27 27.86
CA LYS A 59 28.40 -47.31 27.12
C LYS A 59 29.37 -48.02 26.16
N TRP A 60 29.59 -47.44 24.97
CA TRP A 60 30.88 -47.42 24.28
C TRP A 60 30.97 -46.13 23.43
N THR A 61 32.04 -45.37 23.60
CA THR A 61 32.44 -44.21 22.78
C THR A 61 33.74 -44.55 22.09
N ARG A 62 33.83 -44.42 20.76
CA ARG A 62 35.10 -44.18 20.02
C ARG A 62 34.83 -43.36 18.75
N PRO A 63 35.69 -42.39 18.39
CA PRO A 63 35.61 -41.66 17.13
C PRO A 63 36.41 -42.40 16.04
N ILE A 64 35.97 -42.28 14.78
CA ILE A 64 36.72 -42.76 13.61
C ILE A 64 37.06 -41.56 12.73
N THR A 65 38.36 -41.24 12.70
CA THR A 65 39.05 -40.53 11.63
C THR A 65 39.48 -41.55 10.57
N THR A 66 39.41 -41.19 9.29
CA THR A 66 40.12 -41.90 8.23
C THR A 66 40.85 -40.90 7.35
N ASN A 67 42.19 -41.00 7.41
CA ASN A 67 43.15 -40.40 6.49
C ASN A 67 43.07 -41.12 5.13
N THR A 68 43.29 -40.38 4.05
CA THR A 68 43.70 -40.94 2.75
C THR A 68 44.84 -40.10 2.17
N GLU A 69 46.01 -40.71 2.08
CA GLU A 69 47.20 -40.27 1.34
C GLU A 69 47.22 -40.85 -0.09
N GLY A 70 47.89 -40.14 -1.01
CA GLY A 70 48.42 -40.66 -2.29
C GLY A 70 47.66 -40.20 -3.55
N ASN A 71 47.89 -39.03 -4.18
CA ASN A 71 49.08 -38.41 -4.79
C ASN A 71 49.28 -38.75 -6.29
N ARG A 72 49.03 -37.78 -7.19
CA ARG A 72 49.84 -37.45 -8.40
C ARG A 72 49.38 -36.15 -9.11
N SER A 73 50.13 -35.07 -8.84
CA SER A 73 50.68 -34.04 -9.74
C SER A 73 49.95 -33.65 -11.05
N THR A 74 49.58 -32.36 -11.17
CA THR A 74 50.26 -31.38 -12.08
C THR A 74 49.92 -29.92 -11.73
N THR A 75 50.97 -29.13 -11.45
CA THR A 75 51.22 -27.68 -11.71
C THR A 75 50.03 -26.73 -11.89
N SER A 76 49.89 -25.63 -11.14
CA SER A 76 50.69 -24.39 -11.35
C SER A 76 50.66 -23.40 -10.16
N LYS A 77 51.75 -22.62 -10.05
CA LYS A 77 52.13 -21.65 -9.00
C LYS A 77 51.18 -20.45 -8.82
N SER A 78 50.97 -20.00 -7.58
CA SER A 78 50.83 -18.57 -7.26
C SER A 78 51.43 -18.21 -5.88
N ILE A 79 52.58 -17.55 -5.97
CA ILE A 79 53.22 -16.51 -5.14
C ILE A 79 52.55 -16.18 -3.79
N LYS A 80 53.35 -16.27 -2.71
CA LYS A 80 53.13 -15.66 -1.38
C LYS A 80 53.49 -14.18 -1.43
N HIS A 81 52.77 -13.32 -0.71
CA HIS A 81 53.26 -12.19 0.11
C HIS A 81 52.10 -11.78 1.05
N GLU A 82 52.18 -12.01 2.36
CA GLU A 82 52.86 -11.21 3.39
C GLU A 82 51.82 -10.31 4.10
N ILE A 83 51.59 -10.63 5.37
CA ILE A 83 50.58 -10.02 6.24
C ILE A 83 51.07 -8.65 6.67
N VAL A 84 50.38 -7.59 6.27
CA VAL A 84 50.50 -6.27 6.90
C VAL A 84 49.22 -6.05 7.72
N ASN A 85 49.39 -6.05 9.04
CA ASN A 85 48.36 -5.64 9.99
C ASN A 85 48.13 -4.13 9.83
N GLU A 86 47.02 -3.75 9.20
CA GLU A 86 46.44 -2.42 9.37
C GLU A 86 45.10 -2.53 10.11
N THR A 87 45.13 -2.06 11.34
CA THR A 87 43.98 -1.89 12.22
C THR A 87 43.09 -0.78 11.64
N ILE A 88 42.11 -1.12 10.79
CA ILE A 88 41.11 -0.15 10.33
C ILE A 88 40.01 -0.07 11.40
N LEU A 89 40.01 1.08 12.08
CA LEU A 89 38.99 1.52 13.02
C LEU A 89 37.58 1.34 12.43
N ALA A 90 36.73 0.65 13.17
CA ALA A 90 35.29 0.73 12.98
C ALA A 90 34.80 2.15 13.33
N SER A 91 33.89 2.66 12.49
CA SER A 91 32.96 3.78 12.71
C SER A 91 33.16 4.95 11.74
N SER A 92 32.53 4.84 10.58
CA SER A 92 32.00 5.99 9.86
C SER A 92 30.51 5.77 9.67
N THR A 93 29.74 6.07 10.71
CA THR A 93 28.30 6.32 10.59
C THR A 93 28.11 7.44 9.57
N VAL A 94 27.64 7.11 8.37
CA VAL A 94 27.23 8.09 7.36
C VAL A 94 25.97 8.76 7.89
N ASN A 95 26.14 9.92 8.51
CA ASN A 95 25.04 10.75 8.98
C ASN A 95 24.44 11.49 7.77
N VAL A 96 23.53 10.84 7.05
CA VAL A 96 22.77 11.50 5.98
C VAL A 96 21.76 12.43 6.66
N ASN A 97 21.97 13.73 6.53
CA ASN A 97 21.10 14.73 7.13
C ASN A 97 19.68 14.59 6.55
N LYS A 98 18.68 14.52 7.44
CA LYS A 98 17.24 14.41 7.09
C LYS A 98 16.77 15.50 6.10
N THR A 99 17.43 16.66 6.12
CA THR A 99 17.23 17.77 5.18
C THR A 99 17.69 17.44 3.75
N GLN A 100 18.78 16.70 3.58
CA GLN A 100 19.25 16.27 2.26
C GLN A 100 18.31 15.22 1.66
N LEU A 101 17.87 14.22 2.44
CA LEU A 101 16.89 13.22 1.99
C LEU A 101 15.56 13.86 1.58
N ALA A 102 15.07 14.83 2.36
CA ALA A 102 13.87 15.58 2.00
C ALA A 102 14.07 16.42 0.72
N GLN A 103 15.23 17.08 0.56
CA GLN A 103 15.58 17.79 -0.67
C GLN A 103 15.67 16.86 -1.89
N PHE A 104 16.26 15.67 -1.74
CA PHE A 104 16.32 14.69 -2.83
C PHE A 104 14.93 14.20 -3.24
N GLN A 105 14.05 13.91 -2.27
CA GLN A 105 12.66 13.54 -2.54
C GLN A 105 11.86 14.68 -3.20
N GLU A 106 12.14 15.92 -2.81
CA GLU A 106 11.48 17.12 -3.35
C GLU A 106 11.97 17.46 -4.77
N ILE A 107 13.27 17.26 -5.05
CA ILE A 107 13.88 17.38 -6.38
C ILE A 107 13.34 16.29 -7.31
N GLU A 108 13.30 15.03 -6.85
CA GLU A 108 12.71 13.91 -7.59
C GLU A 108 11.25 14.23 -7.93
N TYR A 109 10.44 14.72 -6.97
CA TYR A 109 9.07 15.13 -7.24
C TYR A 109 8.93 16.26 -8.28
N CYS A 110 9.81 17.26 -8.27
CA CYS A 110 9.77 18.37 -9.24
C CYS A 110 10.16 17.92 -10.65
N ASP A 111 11.20 17.10 -10.78
CA ASP A 111 11.63 16.55 -12.06
C ASP A 111 10.55 15.64 -12.67
N LEU A 112 9.79 14.94 -11.82
CA LEU A 112 8.65 14.12 -12.23
C LEU A 112 7.46 14.93 -12.73
N GLN A 113 7.13 16.05 -12.10
CA GLN A 113 6.08 16.95 -12.61
C GLN A 113 6.45 17.50 -14.00
N GLN A 114 7.75 17.68 -14.26
CA GLN A 114 8.28 18.16 -15.53
C GLN A 114 8.31 17.07 -16.60
N GLU A 115 8.69 15.84 -16.26
CA GLU A 115 8.69 14.68 -17.16
C GLU A 115 7.25 14.24 -17.54
N ILE A 116 6.33 14.32 -16.59
CA ILE A 116 4.88 14.05 -16.77
C ILE A 116 4.18 15.14 -17.61
N ALA A 117 4.73 16.36 -17.63
CA ALA A 117 4.24 17.43 -18.51
C ALA A 117 4.68 17.25 -19.98
N GLN A 118 5.76 16.50 -20.22
CA GLN A 118 6.38 16.35 -21.55
C GLN A 118 6.05 15.01 -22.24
N ASN A 119 5.60 14.00 -21.49
CA ASN A 119 5.35 12.66 -22.02
C ASN A 119 3.97 12.47 -22.68
N LYS A 120 3.97 12.08 -23.97
CA LYS A 120 2.75 11.73 -24.74
C LYS A 120 2.10 10.40 -24.34
N ASN A 121 2.77 9.56 -23.53
CA ASN A 121 2.29 8.22 -23.13
C ASN A 121 2.14 8.05 -21.60
N LEU A 122 1.67 9.09 -20.91
CA LEU A 122 1.46 9.05 -19.45
C LEU A 122 0.54 7.91 -18.98
N SER A 123 -0.39 7.47 -19.83
CA SER A 123 -1.25 6.31 -19.57
C SER A 123 -0.48 5.00 -19.39
N SER A 124 0.74 4.88 -19.92
CA SER A 124 1.61 3.70 -19.74
C SER A 124 2.43 3.73 -18.45
N LEU A 125 2.49 4.89 -17.78
CA LEU A 125 3.28 5.09 -16.55
C LEU A 125 2.40 5.24 -15.31
N VAL A 126 1.17 5.75 -15.43
CA VAL A 126 0.32 6.01 -14.27
C VAL A 126 -0.75 4.93 -14.12
N THR A 127 -0.83 4.37 -12.92
CA THR A 127 -1.91 3.49 -12.45
C THR A 127 -2.87 4.33 -11.63
N VAL A 128 -4.17 4.31 -11.95
CA VAL A 128 -5.17 5.11 -11.22
C VAL A 128 -6.03 4.18 -10.38
N ILE A 129 -5.99 4.35 -9.06
CA ILE A 129 -6.74 3.54 -8.12
C ILE A 129 -7.64 4.46 -7.31
N VAL A 130 -8.94 4.23 -7.34
CA VAL A 130 -9.90 4.92 -6.48
C VAL A 130 -9.97 4.18 -5.15
N PHE A 131 -10.02 4.89 -4.03
CA PHE A 131 -10.14 4.29 -2.71
C PHE A 131 -11.04 5.12 -1.79
N ASP A 132 -11.51 4.48 -0.73
CA ASP A 132 -12.29 5.09 0.35
C ASP A 132 -12.09 4.28 1.64
N ILE A 133 -12.25 4.93 2.80
CA ILE A 133 -12.16 4.29 4.11
C ILE A 133 -13.35 4.64 5.00
N GLU A 134 -13.73 3.70 5.86
CA GLU A 134 -14.60 3.98 7.01
C GLU A 134 -13.76 3.94 8.30
N THR A 135 -14.11 4.77 9.27
CA THR A 135 -13.36 4.92 10.53
C THR A 135 -14.27 4.88 11.76
N THR A 136 -13.68 4.66 12.94
CA THR A 136 -14.42 4.74 14.23
C THR A 136 -14.81 6.16 14.65
N GLY A 137 -14.32 7.19 13.94
CA GLY A 137 -14.60 8.60 14.17
C GLY A 137 -13.69 9.53 13.37
N PHE A 138 -13.68 10.83 13.68
CA PHE A 138 -12.99 11.85 12.88
C PHE A 138 -11.54 12.15 13.31
N SER A 139 -11.12 11.75 14.51
CA SER A 139 -9.75 12.04 14.97
C SER A 139 -8.77 11.06 14.34
N ARG A 140 -8.04 11.52 13.31
CA ARG A 140 -6.94 10.76 12.69
C ARG A 140 -5.89 10.22 13.66
N GLU A 141 -5.73 10.84 14.84
CA GLU A 141 -4.73 10.45 15.84
C GLU A 141 -5.24 9.37 16.79
N ASN A 142 -6.52 9.35 17.11
CA ASN A 142 -7.10 8.46 18.12
C ASN A 142 -7.97 7.35 17.52
N GLU A 143 -8.65 7.65 16.41
CA GLU A 143 -9.59 6.75 15.76
C GLU A 143 -8.87 5.80 14.81
N ARG A 144 -9.57 4.71 14.46
CA ARG A 144 -9.04 3.59 13.68
C ARG A 144 -9.84 3.40 12.41
N ILE A 145 -9.16 2.91 11.38
CA ILE A 145 -9.82 2.46 10.15
C ILE A 145 -10.53 1.12 10.41
N ILE A 146 -11.76 0.98 9.89
CA ILE A 146 -12.63 -0.20 10.07
C ILE A 146 -13.12 -0.81 8.76
N GLU A 147 -13.01 -0.10 7.65
CA GLU A 147 -13.20 -0.64 6.30
C GLU A 147 -12.25 0.08 5.35
N ILE A 148 -11.71 -0.65 4.38
CA ILE A 148 -10.93 -0.10 3.28
C ILE A 148 -11.46 -0.71 1.98
N ALA A 149 -11.70 0.14 0.99
CA ALA A 149 -12.03 -0.27 -0.37
C ALA A 149 -11.09 0.39 -1.39
N LEU A 150 -10.73 -0.35 -2.44
CA LEU A 150 -9.93 0.13 -3.57
C LEU A 150 -10.49 -0.45 -4.87
N ARG A 151 -10.43 0.34 -5.95
CA ARG A 151 -10.70 -0.09 -7.32
C ARG A 151 -9.63 0.43 -8.27
N ASP A 152 -8.94 -0.48 -8.93
CA ASP A 152 -8.06 -0.19 -10.06
C ASP A 152 -8.90 0.14 -11.30
N LEU A 153 -8.75 1.37 -11.80
CA LEU A 153 -9.51 1.84 -12.96
C LEU A 153 -9.05 1.21 -14.27
N GLN A 154 -7.89 0.55 -14.32
CA GLN A 154 -7.51 -0.26 -15.48
C GLN A 154 -8.39 -1.51 -15.61
N GLY A 155 -9.05 -1.94 -14.52
CA GLY A 155 -9.88 -3.13 -14.50
C GLY A 155 -9.07 -4.43 -14.47
N GLY A 156 -9.62 -5.48 -15.08
CA GLY A 156 -9.07 -6.83 -15.03
C GLY A 156 -9.49 -7.63 -13.79
N GLU A 157 -8.98 -8.85 -13.70
CA GLU A 157 -9.25 -9.76 -12.59
C GLU A 157 -8.79 -9.15 -11.27
N ASN A 158 -9.56 -9.32 -10.20
CA ASN A 158 -9.27 -8.80 -8.86
C ASN A 158 -9.07 -7.28 -8.80
N SER A 159 -9.63 -6.51 -9.75
CA SER A 159 -9.48 -5.05 -9.84
C SER A 159 -10.10 -4.28 -8.66
N THR A 160 -10.77 -4.98 -7.76
CA THR A 160 -11.25 -4.45 -6.50
C THR A 160 -10.60 -5.13 -5.31
N PHE A 161 -10.42 -4.37 -4.25
CA PHE A 161 -10.01 -4.85 -2.93
C PHE A 161 -10.96 -4.25 -1.90
N GLN A 162 -11.54 -5.07 -1.04
CA GLN A 162 -12.40 -4.60 0.05
C GLN A 162 -12.20 -5.49 1.26
N THR A 163 -12.04 -4.89 2.43
CA THR A 163 -12.04 -5.64 3.69
C THR A 163 -12.51 -4.77 4.84
N LEU A 164 -13.19 -5.41 5.80
CA LEU A 164 -13.29 -4.85 7.15
C LEU A 164 -11.92 -4.92 7.82
N VAL A 165 -11.73 -4.08 8.83
CA VAL A 165 -10.53 -4.06 9.66
C VAL A 165 -10.94 -4.11 11.12
N ASN A 166 -10.29 -4.97 11.90
CA ASN A 166 -10.47 -5.00 13.35
C ASN A 166 -9.68 -3.83 13.97
N PRO A 167 -10.36 -2.81 14.53
CA PRO A 167 -9.70 -1.65 15.09
C PRO A 167 -9.13 -1.89 16.50
N GLN A 168 -9.42 -3.05 17.09
CA GLN A 168 -9.14 -3.42 18.48
C GLN A 168 -9.76 -2.45 19.51
N CYS A 169 -10.85 -1.78 19.12
CA CYS A 169 -11.66 -0.92 19.97
C CYS A 169 -13.15 -1.02 19.59
N LYS A 170 -14.02 -0.32 20.32
CA LYS A 170 -15.44 -0.23 19.99
C LYS A 170 -15.65 0.70 18.78
N VAL A 171 -16.69 0.42 18.01
CA VAL A 171 -17.17 1.25 16.90
C VAL A 171 -18.43 2.01 17.36
N PRO A 172 -18.31 3.29 17.77
CA PRO A 172 -19.43 4.05 18.34
C PRO A 172 -20.37 4.64 17.27
N ASN A 173 -19.87 4.84 16.05
CA ASN A 173 -20.52 5.56 14.95
C ASN A 173 -21.18 4.65 13.91
N SER A 174 -21.54 3.42 14.30
CA SER A 174 -22.18 2.44 13.41
C SER A 174 -23.47 2.91 12.72
N HIS A 175 -24.11 3.96 13.23
CA HIS A 175 -25.28 4.60 12.60
C HIS A 175 -24.94 5.39 11.32
N ILE A 176 -23.66 5.70 11.08
CA ILE A 176 -23.19 6.41 9.89
C ILE A 176 -22.99 5.42 8.73
N HIS A 177 -22.18 4.39 8.96
CA HIS A 177 -21.69 3.48 7.91
C HIS A 177 -22.24 2.04 8.04
N GLY A 178 -23.05 1.75 9.06
CA GLY A 178 -23.66 0.43 9.27
C GLY A 178 -22.72 -0.68 9.74
N ILE A 179 -21.45 -0.37 10.04
CA ILE A 179 -20.46 -1.35 10.51
C ILE A 179 -20.49 -1.38 12.03
N THR A 180 -20.81 -2.55 12.61
CA THR A 180 -20.90 -2.70 14.06
C THR A 180 -19.59 -3.22 14.66
N THR A 181 -19.43 -3.02 15.97
CA THR A 181 -18.33 -3.63 16.75
C THR A 181 -18.30 -5.15 16.60
N GLN A 182 -19.47 -5.80 16.46
CA GLN A 182 -19.54 -7.25 16.27
C GLN A 182 -18.98 -7.66 14.90
N MET A 183 -19.24 -6.89 13.84
CA MET A 183 -18.76 -7.19 12.49
C MET A 183 -17.24 -7.17 12.41
N VAL A 184 -16.60 -6.13 12.96
CA VAL A 184 -15.13 -5.97 12.90
C VAL A 184 -14.38 -6.93 13.82
N ASN A 185 -15.07 -7.54 14.80
CA ASN A 185 -14.50 -8.55 15.70
C ASN A 185 -14.74 -9.99 15.25
N LYS A 186 -15.36 -10.23 14.09
CA LYS A 186 -15.54 -11.58 13.56
C LYS A 186 -14.19 -12.25 13.28
N PRO A 187 -14.06 -13.57 13.52
CA PRO A 187 -12.90 -14.33 13.07
C PRO A 187 -12.65 -14.11 11.57
N GLY A 188 -11.39 -13.92 11.19
CA GLY A 188 -10.98 -13.66 9.81
C GLY A 188 -10.93 -12.19 9.40
N VAL A 189 -11.50 -11.26 10.19
CA VAL A 189 -11.29 -9.83 9.96
C VAL A 189 -9.88 -9.45 10.41
N PRO A 190 -8.99 -8.99 9.51
CA PRO A 190 -7.60 -8.71 9.85
C PRO A 190 -7.50 -7.46 10.74
N ARG A 191 -6.48 -7.44 11.61
CA ARG A 191 -6.06 -6.17 12.24
C ARG A 191 -5.25 -5.37 11.23
N MET A 192 -5.14 -4.06 11.45
CA MET A 192 -4.39 -3.19 10.54
C MET A 192 -2.94 -3.65 10.32
N VAL A 193 -2.25 -4.11 11.37
CA VAL A 193 -0.87 -4.63 11.26
C VAL A 193 -0.74 -5.81 10.29
N ASP A 194 -1.75 -6.68 10.26
CA ASP A 194 -1.78 -7.86 9.39
C ASP A 194 -2.20 -7.48 7.96
N LEU A 195 -2.99 -6.40 7.83
CA LEU A 195 -3.53 -5.90 6.56
C LEU A 195 -2.52 -5.06 5.75
N ILE A 196 -1.69 -4.24 6.40
CA ILE A 196 -0.77 -3.31 5.72
C ILE A 196 0.08 -4.00 4.64
N PRO A 197 0.78 -5.14 4.91
CA PRO A 197 1.58 -5.81 3.90
C PRO A 197 0.74 -6.28 2.70
N ILE A 198 -0.48 -6.73 2.94
CA ILE A 198 -1.42 -7.20 1.91
C ILE A 198 -1.87 -6.02 1.05
N LEU A 199 -2.23 -4.90 1.67
CA LEU A 199 -2.65 -3.68 0.98
C LEU A 199 -1.54 -3.12 0.10
N LEU A 200 -0.31 -3.01 0.64
CA LEU A 200 0.85 -2.54 -0.12
C LEU A 200 1.16 -3.48 -1.29
N LYS A 201 1.07 -4.80 -1.07
CA LYS A 201 1.27 -5.80 -2.12
C LYS A 201 0.21 -5.67 -3.21
N TYR A 202 -1.07 -5.53 -2.85
CA TYR A 202 -2.16 -5.33 -3.80
C TYR A 202 -1.87 -4.15 -4.73
N VAL A 203 -1.58 -2.97 -4.18
CA VAL A 203 -1.30 -1.77 -4.98
C VAL A 203 -0.05 -1.96 -5.85
N ARG A 204 1.04 -2.52 -5.30
CA ARG A 204 2.27 -2.80 -6.07
C ARG A 204 2.06 -3.75 -7.24
N THR A 205 1.15 -4.73 -7.12
CA THR A 205 0.84 -5.64 -8.24
C THR A 205 0.06 -4.99 -9.38
N ARG A 206 -0.53 -3.81 -9.14
CA ARG A 206 -1.21 -2.99 -10.17
C ARG A 206 -0.29 -1.97 -10.82
N GLU A 207 0.78 -1.62 -10.11
CA GLU A 207 1.72 -0.62 -10.52
C GLU A 207 2.39 -1.00 -11.85
N LYS A 208 2.39 -0.05 -12.80
CA LYS A 208 3.10 -0.20 -14.06
C LYS A 208 4.62 -0.16 -13.82
N PRO A 209 5.43 -0.93 -14.58
CA PRO A 209 6.88 -0.93 -14.40
C PRO A 209 7.48 0.47 -14.51
N GLY A 210 8.21 0.91 -13.47
CA GLY A 210 8.80 2.26 -13.40
C GLY A 210 7.74 3.38 -13.35
N GLY A 211 6.52 3.04 -12.95
CA GLY A 211 5.38 3.94 -12.98
C GLY A 211 5.03 4.57 -11.63
N TYR A 212 3.95 5.34 -11.67
CA TYR A 212 3.35 6.01 -10.52
C TYR A 212 1.99 5.40 -10.22
N VAL A 213 1.62 5.43 -8.95
CA VAL A 213 0.25 5.11 -8.52
C VAL A 213 -0.43 6.41 -8.10
N LEU A 214 -1.53 6.75 -8.76
CA LEU A 214 -2.41 7.85 -8.39
C LEU A 214 -3.62 7.31 -7.62
N LEU A 215 -3.57 7.45 -6.30
CA LEU A 215 -4.63 7.09 -5.37
C LEU A 215 -5.65 8.24 -5.27
N VAL A 216 -6.89 7.99 -5.70
CA VAL A 216 -7.94 9.00 -5.80
C VAL A 216 -9.02 8.74 -4.76
N ALA A 217 -9.33 9.74 -3.95
CA ALA A 217 -10.46 9.69 -3.01
C ALA A 217 -11.19 11.06 -2.98
N HIS A 218 -12.35 11.11 -2.34
CA HIS A 218 -13.12 12.33 -2.17
C HIS A 218 -12.93 12.87 -0.76
N ASN A 219 -12.44 14.12 -0.62
CA ASN A 219 -11.98 14.68 0.65
C ASN A 219 -10.70 14.02 1.21
N ALA A 220 -9.95 13.38 0.32
CA ALA A 220 -8.75 12.58 0.61
C ALA A 220 -7.71 13.32 1.47
N ARG A 221 -7.43 14.60 1.13
CA ARG A 221 -6.34 15.36 1.75
C ARG A 221 -6.60 15.65 3.22
N CYS A 222 -7.87 15.84 3.58
CA CYS A 222 -8.26 16.21 4.93
C CYS A 222 -8.68 15.00 5.79
N PHE A 223 -9.08 13.90 5.16
CA PHE A 223 -9.65 12.74 5.85
C PHE A 223 -8.86 11.46 5.61
N ASP A 224 -9.04 10.81 4.46
CA ASP A 224 -8.56 9.45 4.19
C ASP A 224 -7.05 9.30 4.29
N VAL A 225 -6.31 10.18 3.60
CA VAL A 225 -4.85 10.08 3.50
C VAL A 225 -4.18 10.28 4.86
N PRO A 226 -4.57 11.27 5.69
CA PRO A 226 -4.09 11.36 7.07
C PRO A 226 -4.32 10.10 7.93
N PHE A 227 -5.44 9.40 7.75
CA PHE A 227 -5.70 8.13 8.45
C PHE A 227 -4.75 7.03 8.00
N ILE A 228 -4.59 6.85 6.68
CA ILE A 228 -3.67 5.86 6.11
C ILE A 228 -2.23 6.10 6.57
N ILE A 229 -1.76 7.36 6.51
CA ILE A 229 -0.44 7.76 6.99
C ILE A 229 -0.27 7.40 8.47
N ASN A 230 -1.26 7.72 9.31
CA ASN A 230 -1.17 7.45 10.74
C ASN A 230 -1.17 5.94 11.04
N GLU A 231 -1.98 5.13 10.36
CA GLU A 231 -1.95 3.68 10.51
C GLU A 231 -0.60 3.08 10.09
N LEU A 232 -0.01 3.50 8.97
CA LEU A 232 1.32 3.06 8.56
C LEU A 232 2.40 3.46 9.58
N ARG A 233 2.37 4.70 10.06
CA ARG A 233 3.33 5.20 11.07
C ARG A 233 3.27 4.44 12.39
N ARG A 234 2.09 3.99 12.84
CA ARG A 234 1.95 3.15 14.05
C ARG A 234 2.75 1.86 13.97
N TYR A 235 3.01 1.37 12.76
CA TYR A 235 3.74 0.13 12.50
C TYR A 235 5.09 0.38 11.81
N SER A 236 5.61 1.61 11.88
CA SER A 236 6.91 2.00 11.30
C SER A 236 7.01 1.71 9.79
N MET A 237 5.90 1.83 9.08
CA MET A 237 5.81 1.73 7.63
C MET A 237 5.62 3.12 7.03
N GLU A 238 6.08 3.30 5.79
CA GLU A 238 6.00 4.56 5.04
C GLU A 238 5.23 4.38 3.73
N ILE A 239 4.67 5.47 3.22
CA ILE A 239 4.07 5.49 1.88
C ILE A 239 5.20 5.41 0.84
N PRO A 240 5.10 4.54 -0.19
CA PRO A 240 6.07 4.53 -1.28
C PRO A 240 6.16 5.90 -1.98
N PRO A 241 7.37 6.36 -2.33
CA PRO A 241 7.59 7.73 -2.85
C PRO A 241 6.93 7.97 -4.21
N ASN A 242 6.68 6.92 -4.99
CA ASN A 242 6.01 6.99 -6.28
C ASN A 242 4.47 6.92 -6.17
N TRP A 243 3.92 6.99 -4.95
CA TRP A 243 2.48 7.08 -4.73
C TRP A 243 2.05 8.53 -4.56
N LEU A 244 1.10 8.92 -5.39
CA LEU A 244 0.50 10.24 -5.46
C LEU A 244 -0.95 10.14 -5.01
N PHE A 245 -1.46 11.18 -4.36
CA PHE A 245 -2.84 11.27 -3.91
C PHE A 245 -3.58 12.37 -4.64
N LEU A 246 -4.80 12.10 -5.06
CA LEU A 246 -5.70 13.09 -5.64
C LEU A 246 -6.95 13.24 -4.79
N ASP A 247 -7.25 14.46 -4.40
CA ASP A 247 -8.50 14.82 -3.74
C ASP A 247 -9.48 15.40 -4.77
N THR A 248 -10.63 14.76 -4.92
CA THR A 248 -11.66 15.20 -5.87
C THR A 248 -12.57 16.29 -5.33
N LEU A 249 -12.57 16.57 -4.02
CA LEU A 249 -13.38 17.63 -3.42
C LEU A 249 -12.98 19.04 -3.93
N PRO A 250 -11.69 19.40 -4.03
CA PRO A 250 -11.27 20.63 -4.72
C PRO A 250 -11.71 20.71 -6.18
N LEU A 251 -11.69 19.59 -6.91
CA LEU A 251 -12.14 19.54 -8.30
C LEU A 251 -13.65 19.81 -8.40
N ALA A 252 -14.45 19.22 -7.51
CA ALA A 252 -15.89 19.48 -7.43
C ALA A 252 -16.18 20.97 -7.13
N ARG A 253 -15.38 21.61 -6.27
CA ARG A 253 -15.48 23.05 -5.99
C ARG A 253 -15.11 23.90 -7.21
N GLU A 254 -14.15 23.47 -8.02
CA GLU A 254 -13.78 24.13 -9.27
C GLU A 254 -14.95 24.08 -10.27
N LEU A 255 -15.57 22.90 -10.41
CA LEU A 255 -16.74 22.71 -11.28
C LEU A 255 -17.93 23.58 -10.85
N MET A 256 -18.17 23.67 -9.54
CA MET A 256 -19.22 24.52 -8.99
C MET A 256 -18.97 26.02 -9.30
N LYS A 257 -17.70 26.45 -9.32
CA LYS A 257 -17.32 27.85 -9.60
C LYS A 257 -17.32 28.18 -11.09
N SER A 258 -17.15 27.22 -11.98
CA SER A 258 -17.06 27.47 -13.43
C SER A 258 -18.39 27.88 -14.09
N GLY A 259 -19.46 28.09 -13.31
CA GLY A 259 -20.65 28.83 -13.74
C GLY A 259 -21.62 28.09 -14.67
N GLY A 260 -21.48 26.77 -14.81
CA GLY A 260 -22.30 25.95 -15.73
C GLY A 260 -23.16 24.88 -15.06
N THR A 261 -23.21 24.83 -13.72
CA THR A 261 -23.74 23.68 -12.99
C THR A 261 -24.57 24.14 -11.79
N GLU A 262 -25.81 23.67 -11.66
CA GLU A 262 -26.68 23.91 -10.49
C GLU A 262 -26.28 23.01 -9.29
N LEU A 263 -24.99 22.96 -8.99
CA LEU A 263 -24.50 22.09 -7.92
C LEU A 263 -24.66 22.80 -6.57
N SER A 264 -25.58 22.30 -5.73
CA SER A 264 -25.88 22.86 -4.41
C SER A 264 -24.85 22.48 -3.32
N SER A 265 -24.06 21.44 -3.56
CA SER A 265 -23.06 20.91 -2.62
C SER A 265 -21.96 20.19 -3.38
N THR A 266 -20.77 20.14 -2.79
CA THR A 266 -19.60 19.44 -3.37
C THR A 266 -19.41 18.03 -2.82
N SER A 267 -20.40 17.50 -2.08
CA SER A 267 -20.36 16.14 -1.56
C SER A 267 -20.43 15.09 -2.68
N LEU A 268 -19.93 13.89 -2.39
CA LEU A 268 -20.01 12.77 -3.32
C LEU A 268 -21.46 12.45 -3.72
N ALA A 269 -22.41 12.53 -2.77
CA ALA A 269 -23.83 12.36 -3.04
C ALA A 269 -24.38 13.42 -4.01
N ALA A 270 -24.04 14.70 -3.84
CA ALA A 270 -24.49 15.76 -4.73
C ALA A 270 -23.92 15.59 -6.15
N LEU A 271 -22.66 15.14 -6.27
CA LEU A 271 -22.05 14.80 -7.56
C LEU A 271 -22.71 13.58 -8.20
N ARG A 272 -23.03 12.55 -7.41
CA ARG A 272 -23.77 11.37 -7.87
C ARG A 272 -25.12 11.78 -8.47
N ASP A 273 -25.84 12.66 -7.79
CA ASP A 273 -27.15 13.15 -8.21
C ASP A 273 -27.05 14.03 -9.46
N LEU A 274 -26.08 14.96 -9.50
CA LEU A 274 -25.76 15.78 -10.66
C LEU A 274 -25.56 14.92 -11.92
N TYR A 275 -24.73 13.88 -11.80
CA TYR A 275 -24.43 12.99 -12.91
C TYR A 275 -25.45 11.88 -13.10
N ARG A 276 -26.51 11.81 -12.29
CA ARG A 276 -27.55 10.75 -12.36
C ARG A 276 -26.94 9.35 -12.34
N ILE A 277 -25.91 9.16 -11.53
CA ILE A 277 -25.21 7.88 -11.38
C ILE A 277 -26.04 6.98 -10.47
N LYS A 278 -26.32 5.77 -10.96
CA LYS A 278 -27.00 4.72 -10.21
C LYS A 278 -25.97 3.70 -9.73
N VAL A 279 -25.83 3.56 -8.42
CA VAL A 279 -25.02 2.54 -7.76
C VAL A 279 -25.90 1.90 -6.70
N ASP A 280 -25.93 0.57 -6.68
CA ASP A 280 -26.68 -0.19 -5.70
C ASP A 280 -25.92 -0.24 -4.37
N GLY A 281 -26.65 -0.21 -3.26
CA GLY A 281 -26.08 -0.29 -1.92
C GLY A 281 -26.35 0.93 -1.05
N SER A 282 -25.94 0.84 0.21
CA SER A 282 -26.00 1.96 1.15
C SER A 282 -24.84 2.90 0.92
N ALA A 283 -25.11 4.21 0.90
CA ALA A 283 -24.07 5.22 1.07
C ALA A 283 -23.34 4.99 2.41
N HIS A 284 -22.08 5.44 2.52
CA HIS A 284 -21.21 5.20 3.67
C HIS A 284 -20.85 3.72 3.85
N ARG A 285 -20.65 3.05 2.72
CA ARG A 285 -19.92 1.79 2.65
C ARG A 285 -18.81 2.02 1.67
N ALA A 286 -17.58 1.76 2.08
CA ALA A 286 -16.40 2.21 1.33
C ALA A 286 -16.43 1.80 -0.15
N MET A 287 -16.84 0.56 -0.47
CA MET A 287 -16.89 0.12 -1.87
C MET A 287 -18.01 0.80 -2.69
N VAL A 288 -19.14 1.14 -2.07
CA VAL A 288 -20.22 1.88 -2.76
C VAL A 288 -19.73 3.29 -3.11
N ASP A 289 -18.98 3.91 -2.22
CA ASP A 289 -18.42 5.24 -2.44
C ASP A 289 -17.25 5.20 -3.45
N VAL A 290 -16.41 4.16 -3.42
CA VAL A 290 -15.40 3.90 -4.47
C VAL A 290 -16.05 3.72 -5.84
N ASP A 291 -17.11 2.91 -5.94
CA ASP A 291 -17.81 2.65 -7.20
C ASP A 291 -18.47 3.93 -7.74
N THR A 292 -19.11 4.69 -6.85
CA THR A 292 -19.70 6.00 -7.16
C THR A 292 -18.63 6.96 -7.67
N LEU A 293 -17.51 7.10 -6.95
CA LEU A 293 -16.43 8.00 -7.34
C LEU A 293 -15.74 7.57 -8.65
N SER A 294 -15.63 6.26 -8.90
CA SER A 294 -15.08 5.71 -10.15
C SER A 294 -15.91 6.10 -11.36
N LEU A 295 -17.23 6.27 -11.20
CA LEU A 295 -18.13 6.74 -12.25
C LEU A 295 -18.20 8.28 -12.36
N ILE A 296 -17.96 8.99 -11.25
CA ILE A 296 -17.93 10.46 -11.20
C ILE A 296 -16.63 10.99 -11.82
N LEU A 297 -15.49 10.40 -11.48
CA LEU A 297 -14.17 10.93 -11.84
C LEU A 297 -14.01 11.17 -13.36
N PRO A 298 -14.40 10.25 -14.27
CA PRO A 298 -14.33 10.51 -15.70
C PRO A 298 -15.19 11.70 -16.16
N ARG A 299 -16.37 11.89 -15.56
CA ARG A 299 -17.30 12.98 -15.92
C ARG A 299 -16.81 14.31 -15.38
N LEU A 300 -16.38 14.33 -14.12
CA LEU A 300 -15.80 15.50 -13.47
C LEU A 300 -14.56 16.00 -14.21
N THR A 301 -13.69 15.08 -14.62
CA THR A 301 -12.48 15.44 -15.38
C THR A 301 -12.80 15.89 -16.80
N PHE A 302 -13.82 15.32 -17.44
CA PHE A 302 -14.31 15.76 -18.75
C PHE A 302 -14.85 17.20 -18.68
N ASP A 303 -15.73 17.50 -17.73
CA ASP A 303 -16.34 18.83 -17.57
C ASP A 303 -15.29 19.91 -17.28
N LEU A 304 -14.31 19.57 -16.44
CA LEU A 304 -13.17 20.45 -16.12
C LEU A 304 -12.10 20.49 -17.21
N LYS A 305 -12.24 19.73 -18.30
CA LYS A 305 -11.25 19.59 -19.38
C LYS A 305 -9.86 19.22 -18.86
N LEU A 306 -9.80 18.43 -17.79
CA LEU A 306 -8.55 17.98 -17.20
C LEU A 306 -7.99 16.82 -18.01
N THR A 307 -6.67 16.75 -18.09
CA THR A 307 -5.92 15.61 -18.62
C THR A 307 -5.32 14.81 -17.48
N LEU A 308 -4.83 13.60 -17.73
CA LEU A 308 -4.11 12.81 -16.72
C LEU A 308 -2.90 13.55 -16.15
N SER A 309 -2.16 14.28 -17.00
CA SER A 309 -1.07 15.17 -16.55
C SER A 309 -1.60 16.29 -15.65
N GLY A 310 -2.77 16.87 -15.97
CA GLY A 310 -3.45 17.83 -15.10
C GLY A 310 -3.84 17.25 -13.74
N LEU A 311 -4.26 15.98 -13.67
CA LEU A 311 -4.55 15.31 -12.40
C LEU A 311 -3.28 15.08 -11.58
N VAL A 312 -2.19 14.63 -12.20
CA VAL A 312 -0.91 14.46 -11.52
C VAL A 312 -0.38 15.80 -11.00
N LYS A 313 -0.53 16.89 -11.75
CA LYS A 313 -0.17 18.25 -11.28
C LYS A 313 -0.99 18.73 -10.09
N LYS A 314 -2.25 18.27 -9.97
CA LYS A 314 -3.13 18.58 -8.84
C LYS A 314 -3.01 17.56 -7.70
N SER A 315 -2.19 16.52 -7.87
CA SER A 315 -1.95 15.50 -6.85
C SER A 315 -1.01 16.01 -5.76
N PHE A 316 -0.83 15.20 -4.71
CA PHE A 316 0.04 15.50 -3.59
C PHE A 316 0.62 14.24 -2.97
N THR A 317 1.62 14.41 -2.11
CA THR A 317 2.36 13.34 -1.46
C THR A 317 2.17 13.37 0.06
N GLU A 318 2.75 12.40 0.78
CA GLU A 318 2.76 12.40 2.24
C GLU A 318 3.47 13.64 2.83
N SER A 319 4.54 14.12 2.18
CA SER A 319 5.32 15.25 2.67
C SER A 319 4.50 16.55 2.67
N ASP A 320 3.62 16.74 1.67
CA ASP A 320 2.71 17.89 1.57
C ASP A 320 1.74 18.01 2.75
N ILE A 321 1.26 16.87 3.26
CA ILE A 321 0.39 16.83 4.45
C ILE A 321 1.18 17.19 5.70
N THR A 322 2.38 16.64 5.83
CA THR A 322 3.21 16.80 7.03
C THR A 322 3.75 18.23 7.15
N TYR A 323 4.14 18.85 6.05
CA TYR A 323 4.58 20.25 6.00
C TYR A 323 3.47 21.22 6.40
N SER A 324 2.22 20.94 5.99
CA SER A 324 1.05 21.74 6.35
C SER A 324 0.75 21.75 7.86
N LYS A 325 1.11 20.69 8.61
CA LYS A 325 1.02 20.68 10.08
C LYS A 325 2.05 21.61 10.73
N LYS A 326 3.30 21.64 10.23
CA LYS A 326 4.38 22.47 10.80
C LYS A 326 4.15 23.98 10.65
N LYS A 327 3.42 24.42 9.62
CA LYS A 327 3.06 25.84 9.46
C LYS A 327 1.92 26.33 10.37
N LYS A 328 1.20 25.41 11.01
CA LYS A 328 0.03 25.73 11.87
C LYS A 328 0.33 25.63 13.37
N ASN A 329 1.52 25.14 13.73
CA ASN A 329 2.04 25.08 15.09
C ASN A 329 3.13 26.14 15.25
#